data_AF-A0AAE4JJL2-F1
#
_entry.id   AF-A0AAE4JJL2-F1
#
_cell.length_a   1.000
_cell.length_b   1.000
_cell.length_c   1.000
_cell.angle_alpha   90.00
_cell.angle_beta   90.00
_cell.angle_gamma   90.00
#
_symmetry.space_group_name_H-M   'P 1'
#
loop_
_entity.id
_entity.type
_entity.pdbx_description
1 polymer ?
#
loop_
_entity_poly.entity_id
_entity_poly.type
_entity_poly.pdbx_seq_one_letter_code
_entity_poly.pdbx_strand_id
1 'polypeptide(L)'
;MSDGENKRREEQPVVVEEYAHNCQIVREDEGEYERYHYENPMGRVKSFDSLDRARLYADVQTVMGGFRDEKIGERGVPPAVARAREDVLAAYLVSNPTMGIEWVARSFGVDEDVVRNYCQMVQERAEKKRNEDS
;
A
#
# COMPACT_ATOMS: atom_id res chain seq x y z
N MET A 1 36.48 -26.87 19.76
CA MET A 1 35.05 -27.01 20.10
C MET A 1 34.36 -25.89 19.35
N SER A 2 33.62 -26.27 18.31
CA SER A 2 32.76 -25.39 17.52
C SER A 2 31.55 -24.92 18.33
N ASP A 3 30.76 -24.07 17.67
CA ASP A 3 29.37 -23.67 17.94
C ASP A 3 29.26 -22.33 18.69
N GLY A 4 28.69 -21.28 18.11
CA GLY A 4 28.09 -21.12 16.80
C GLY A 4 27.82 -19.63 16.65
N GLU A 5 28.50 -19.00 15.70
CA GLU A 5 28.21 -17.63 15.30
C GLU A 5 26.84 -17.66 14.61
N ASN A 6 25.76 -17.55 15.38
CA ASN A 6 24.42 -17.37 14.83
C ASN A 6 24.34 -15.96 14.26
N LYS A 7 25.00 -15.79 13.12
CA LYS A 7 24.81 -14.69 12.20
C LYS A 7 23.35 -14.82 11.77
N ARG A 8 22.46 -14.11 12.47
CA ARG A 8 21.07 -13.90 12.04
C ARG A 8 21.16 -13.64 10.54
N ARG A 9 20.72 -14.58 9.72
CA ARG A 9 20.57 -14.31 8.30
C ARG A 9 19.54 -13.19 8.28
N GLU A 10 20.00 -11.97 8.04
CA GLU A 10 19.12 -10.92 7.55
C GLU A 10 18.57 -11.52 6.26
N GLU A 11 17.37 -12.07 6.33
CA GLU A 11 16.71 -12.64 5.18
C GLU A 11 16.55 -11.49 4.18
N GLN A 12 17.12 -11.68 2.99
CA GLN A 12 17.15 -10.60 2.01
C GLN A 12 15.72 -10.24 1.63
N PRO A 13 15.40 -8.95 1.46
CA PRO A 13 14.09 -8.53 0.99
C PRO A 13 13.68 -9.28 -0.27
N VAL A 14 12.48 -9.85 -0.27
CA VAL A 14 11.93 -10.64 -1.39
C VAL A 14 10.90 -9.79 -2.12
N VAL A 15 11.06 -9.62 -3.43
CA VAL A 15 10.04 -9.00 -4.27
C VAL A 15 8.82 -9.91 -4.33
N VAL A 16 7.66 -9.41 -3.91
CA VAL A 16 6.39 -10.13 -3.90
C VAL A 16 5.62 -9.86 -5.18
N GLU A 17 5.58 -8.59 -5.61
CA GLU A 17 4.86 -8.14 -6.80
C GLU A 17 5.57 -6.96 -7.47
N GLU A 18 5.55 -6.96 -8.80
CA GLU A 18 6.08 -5.88 -9.63
C GLU A 18 4.94 -5.09 -10.28
N TYR A 19 5.18 -3.81 -10.47
CA TYR A 19 4.26 -2.84 -11.05
C TYR A 19 5.01 -2.02 -12.11
N ALA A 20 4.25 -1.32 -12.96
CA ALA A 20 4.83 -0.42 -13.96
C ALA A 20 5.79 0.61 -13.33
N HIS A 21 6.70 1.15 -14.15
CA HIS A 21 7.72 2.13 -13.74
C HIS A 21 8.71 1.65 -12.66
N ASN A 22 8.98 0.34 -12.63
CA ASN A 22 9.86 -0.30 -11.64
C ASN A 22 9.42 -0.03 -10.20
N CYS A 23 8.10 0.04 -9.98
CA CYS A 23 7.52 0.02 -8.66
C CYS A 23 7.32 -1.44 -8.24
N GLN A 24 7.41 -1.73 -6.95
CA GLN A 24 7.32 -3.10 -6.44
C GLN A 24 6.83 -3.14 -5.00
N ILE A 25 6.26 -4.28 -4.61
CA ILE A 25 6.05 -4.64 -3.21
C ILE A 25 7.13 -5.63 -2.80
N VAL A 26 7.86 -5.30 -1.74
CA VAL A 26 8.91 -6.13 -1.16
C VAL A 26 8.47 -6.61 0.21
N ARG A 27 8.67 -7.90 0.50
CA ARG A 27 8.53 -8.46 1.85
C ARG A 27 9.90 -8.48 2.54
N GLU A 28 9.93 -7.99 3.77
CA GLU A 28 11.09 -8.04 4.66
C GLU A 28 10.67 -8.72 5.98
N ASP A 29 11.48 -9.67 6.44
CA ASP A 29 11.25 -10.37 7.70
C ASP A 29 11.88 -9.58 8.86
N GLU A 30 11.04 -9.02 9.73
CA GLU A 30 11.42 -8.24 10.91
C GLU A 30 11.21 -9.09 12.19
N GLY A 31 12.13 -10.03 12.42
CA GLY A 31 12.06 -10.95 13.54
C GLY A 31 10.98 -12.02 13.34
N GLU A 32 9.90 -11.96 14.13
CA GLU A 32 8.74 -12.85 13.98
C GLU A 32 7.61 -12.25 13.12
N TYR A 33 7.81 -11.03 12.63
CA TYR A 33 6.80 -10.27 11.88
C TYR A 33 7.25 -10.07 10.44
N GLU A 34 6.33 -10.20 9.50
CA GLU A 34 6.56 -9.79 8.11
C GLU A 34 6.18 -8.32 7.93
N ARG A 35 6.98 -7.59 7.16
CA ARG A 35 6.70 -6.22 6.73
C ARG A 35 6.67 -6.15 5.21
N TYR A 36 5.77 -5.33 4.70
CA TYR A 36 5.59 -5.15 3.26
C TYR A 36 5.89 -3.70 2.90
N HIS A 37 6.73 -3.49 1.90
CA HIS A 37 7.21 -2.17 1.50
C HIS A 37 6.81 -1.91 0.05
N TYR A 38 6.06 -0.83 -0.18
CA TYR A 38 5.91 -0.30 -1.53
C TYR A 38 7.13 0.55 -1.85
N GLU A 39 7.85 0.17 -2.89
CA GLU A 39 9.06 0.83 -3.36
C GLU A 39 8.88 1.38 -4.77
N ASN A 40 9.60 2.44 -5.07
CA ASN A 40 9.77 2.98 -6.40
C ASN A 40 11.27 3.10 -6.72
N PRO A 41 11.67 3.60 -7.90
CA PRO A 41 13.10 3.77 -8.24
C PRO A 41 13.92 4.64 -7.29
N MET A 42 13.27 5.44 -6.44
CA MET A 42 13.91 6.28 -5.42
C MET A 42 14.00 5.61 -4.04
N GLY A 43 13.49 4.38 -3.91
CA GLY A 43 13.53 3.55 -2.71
C GLY A 43 12.17 3.35 -2.04
N ARG A 44 12.21 3.05 -0.75
CA ARG A 44 11.02 2.77 0.08
C ARG A 44 10.12 3.99 0.20
N VAL A 45 8.88 3.86 -0.28
CA VAL A 45 7.85 4.91 -0.21
C VAL A 45 7.02 4.77 1.05
N LYS A 46 6.50 3.56 1.30
CA LYS A 46 5.61 3.29 2.44
C LYS A 46 5.72 1.84 2.90
N SER A 47 5.48 1.61 4.19
CA SER A 47 5.56 0.29 4.83
C SER A 47 4.22 -0.10 5.45
N PHE A 48 3.93 -1.38 5.41
CA PHE A 48 2.67 -1.98 5.82
C PHE A 48 2.93 -3.24 6.64
N ASP A 49 2.00 -3.56 7.53
CA ASP A 49 1.95 -4.81 8.30
C ASP A 49 1.20 -5.94 7.57
N SER A 50 0.58 -5.62 6.44
CA SER A 50 -0.25 -6.54 5.67
C SER A 50 0.00 -6.35 4.18
N LEU A 51 0.16 -7.47 3.46
CA LEU A 51 0.27 -7.48 2.00
C LEU A 51 -0.96 -6.86 1.33
N ASP A 52 -2.17 -7.10 1.85
CA ASP A 52 -3.40 -6.56 1.27
C ASP A 52 -3.47 -5.03 1.35
N ARG A 53 -2.94 -4.44 2.42
CA ARG A 53 -2.80 -2.98 2.54
C ARG A 53 -1.76 -2.42 1.57
N ALA A 54 -0.64 -3.12 1.41
CA ALA A 54 0.39 -2.75 0.45
C ALA A 54 -0.15 -2.79 -0.99
N ARG A 55 -0.92 -3.83 -1.34
CA ARG A 55 -1.61 -3.97 -2.64
C ARG A 55 -2.61 -2.85 -2.87
N LEU A 56 -3.47 -2.56 -1.89
CA LEU A 56 -4.45 -1.47 -2.03
C LEU A 56 -3.77 -0.11 -2.23
N TYR A 57 -2.65 0.14 -1.56
CA TYR A 57 -1.84 1.33 -1.81
C TYR A 57 -1.28 1.37 -3.24
N ALA A 58 -0.75 0.24 -3.73
CA ALA A 58 -0.22 0.11 -5.09
C ALA A 58 -1.32 0.30 -6.15
N ASP A 59 -2.54 -0.16 -5.89
CA ASP A 59 -3.70 0.08 -6.75
C ASP A 59 -4.06 1.57 -6.81
N VAL A 60 -4.02 2.27 -5.67
CA VAL A 60 -4.23 3.72 -5.64
C VAL A 60 -3.13 4.45 -6.43
N GLN A 61 -1.87 4.06 -6.29
CA GLN A 61 -0.76 4.60 -7.10
C GLN A 61 -0.99 4.39 -8.60
N THR A 62 -1.42 3.18 -8.99
CA THR A 62 -1.73 2.82 -10.39
C THR A 62 -2.90 3.65 -10.95
N VAL A 63 -4.00 3.74 -10.20
CA VAL A 63 -5.19 4.50 -10.62
C VAL A 63 -4.88 5.99 -10.76
N MET A 64 -4.02 6.54 -9.91
CA MET A 64 -3.62 7.95 -9.97
C MET A 64 -2.52 8.25 -10.99
N GLY A 65 -1.86 7.23 -11.55
CA GLY A 65 -0.68 7.42 -12.42
C GLY A 65 0.55 7.91 -11.64
N GLY A 66 0.61 7.60 -10.35
CA GLY A 66 1.64 8.05 -9.42
C GLY A 66 1.28 9.34 -8.69
N PHE A 67 1.68 9.42 -7.43
CA PHE A 67 1.71 10.65 -6.65
C PHE A 67 2.84 10.61 -5.63
N ARG A 68 3.23 11.79 -5.14
CA ARG A 68 4.19 11.91 -4.04
C ARG A 68 3.45 11.89 -2.72
N ASP A 69 3.77 10.90 -1.89
CA ASP A 69 3.48 10.92 -0.47
C ASP A 69 4.55 11.85 0.17
N GLU A 70 4.37 13.16 0.01
CA GLU A 70 5.21 14.14 0.74
C GLU A 70 5.02 13.91 2.24
N LYS A 71 5.92 14.37 3.13
CA LYS A 71 5.86 14.09 4.58
C LYS A 71 4.70 14.78 5.31
N ILE A 72 3.48 14.49 4.90
CA ILE A 72 2.25 14.64 5.66
C ILE A 72 2.39 13.62 6.78
N GLY A 73 2.27 14.03 8.05
CA GLY A 73 2.44 13.12 9.20
C GLY A 73 1.57 11.86 9.11
N GLU A 74 1.67 10.94 10.07
CA GLU A 74 1.08 9.57 10.00
C GLU A 74 -0.39 9.47 9.52
N ARG A 75 -1.17 10.54 9.66
CA ARG A 75 -2.59 10.63 9.25
C ARG A 75 -2.88 11.54 8.06
N GLY A 76 -1.86 12.08 7.41
CA GLY A 76 -2.06 13.04 6.33
C GLY A 76 -2.38 12.38 4.99
N VAL A 77 -3.11 13.14 4.18
CA VAL A 77 -3.54 12.72 2.84
C VAL A 77 -2.82 13.61 1.82
N PRO A 78 -2.16 13.04 0.79
CA PRO A 78 -1.50 13.82 -0.25
C PRO A 78 -2.48 14.79 -0.90
N PRO A 79 -2.09 16.05 -1.18
CA PRO A 79 -2.98 17.00 -1.85
C PRO A 79 -3.55 16.49 -3.18
N ALA A 80 -2.84 15.60 -3.88
CA ALA A 80 -3.33 14.92 -5.07
C ALA A 80 -4.46 13.94 -4.76
N VAL A 81 -4.33 13.16 -3.69
CA VAL A 81 -5.33 12.18 -3.23
C VAL A 81 -6.54 12.86 -2.60
N ALA A 82 -6.34 13.93 -1.83
CA ALA A 82 -7.42 14.70 -1.20
C ALA A 82 -8.38 15.36 -2.23
N ARG A 83 -7.90 15.57 -3.46
CA ARG A 83 -8.69 16.12 -4.58
C ARG A 83 -9.18 15.03 -5.55
N ALA A 84 -8.87 13.77 -5.27
CA ALA A 84 -9.30 12.66 -6.10
C ALA A 84 -10.80 12.35 -5.89
N ARG A 85 -11.29 11.39 -6.65
CA ARG A 85 -12.62 10.81 -6.42
C ARG A 85 -12.68 10.19 -5.02
N GLU A 86 -13.90 10.17 -4.47
CA GLU A 86 -14.17 9.67 -3.12
C GLU A 86 -13.69 8.22 -2.92
N ASP A 87 -13.88 7.37 -3.94
CA ASP A 87 -13.43 5.98 -3.91
C ASP A 87 -11.90 5.84 -3.76
N VAL A 88 -11.13 6.70 -4.44
CA VAL A 88 -9.66 6.74 -4.33
C VAL A 88 -9.23 7.24 -2.96
N LEU A 89 -9.87 8.29 -2.44
CA LEU A 89 -9.57 8.82 -1.11
C LEU A 89 -9.85 7.78 -0.03
N ALA A 90 -11.00 7.10 -0.09
CA ALA A 90 -11.36 6.04 0.84
C ALA A 90 -10.37 4.88 0.79
N ALA A 91 -10.03 4.38 -0.41
CA ALA A 91 -9.05 3.30 -0.57
C ALA A 91 -7.66 3.69 -0.04
N TYR A 92 -7.21 4.93 -0.28
CA TYR A 92 -5.95 5.43 0.28
C TYR A 92 -5.97 5.41 1.82
N LEU A 93 -7.05 5.89 2.43
CA LEU A 93 -7.20 5.88 3.88
C LEU A 93 -7.22 4.46 4.42
N VAL A 94 -7.97 3.55 3.80
CA VAL A 94 -8.02 2.12 4.16
C VAL A 94 -6.66 1.44 4.02
N SER A 95 -5.81 1.87 3.08
CA SER A 95 -4.44 1.31 2.97
C SER A 95 -3.56 1.67 4.18
N ASN A 96 -3.89 2.72 4.92
CA ASN A 96 -3.08 3.21 6.02
C ASN A 96 -3.25 2.30 7.26
N PRO A 97 -2.18 1.76 7.87
CA PRO A 97 -2.30 0.73 8.92
C PRO A 97 -3.24 1.08 10.09
N THR A 98 -3.31 2.36 10.46
CA THR A 98 -4.13 2.85 11.58
C THR A 98 -5.59 3.17 11.22
N MET A 99 -5.97 3.05 9.95
CA MET A 99 -7.27 3.44 9.42
C MET A 99 -7.90 2.24 8.71
N GLY A 100 -8.75 1.51 9.43
CA GLY A 100 -9.52 0.39 8.87
C GLY A 100 -10.84 0.85 8.23
N ILE A 101 -11.54 -0.11 7.62
CA ILE A 101 -12.86 0.09 6.98
C ILE A 101 -13.85 0.80 7.90
N GLU A 102 -14.00 0.34 9.15
CA GLU A 102 -14.92 0.92 10.14
C GLU A 102 -14.63 2.41 10.39
N TRP A 103 -13.36 2.75 10.59
CA TRP A 103 -12.95 4.14 10.84
C TRP A 103 -13.23 5.03 9.63
N VAL A 104 -12.94 4.55 8.42
CA VAL A 104 -13.19 5.29 7.17
C VAL A 104 -14.69 5.46 6.94
N ALA A 105 -15.49 4.41 7.16
CA ALA A 105 -16.95 4.47 7.05
C ALA A 105 -17.54 5.56 7.95
N ARG A 106 -17.11 5.59 9.22
CA ARG A 106 -17.48 6.65 10.17
C ARG A 106 -17.01 8.04 9.73
N SER A 107 -15.80 8.16 9.17
CA SER A 107 -15.27 9.45 8.69
C SER A 107 -16.06 10.00 7.51
N PHE A 108 -16.64 9.14 6.68
CA PHE A 108 -17.42 9.53 5.49
C PHE A 108 -18.92 9.60 5.80
N GLY A 109 -19.36 9.09 6.94
CA GLY A 109 -20.79 9.02 7.29
C GLY A 109 -21.57 8.01 6.43
N VAL A 110 -20.91 6.91 6.04
CA VAL A 110 -21.47 5.85 5.19
C VAL A 110 -21.33 4.49 5.86
N ASP A 111 -22.00 3.47 5.32
CA ASP A 111 -21.84 2.08 5.78
C ASP A 111 -20.51 1.46 5.34
N GLU A 112 -20.01 0.50 6.10
CA GLU A 112 -18.76 -0.20 5.78
C GLU A 112 -18.79 -0.88 4.41
N ASP A 113 -19.95 -1.37 3.96
CA ASP A 113 -20.10 -2.01 2.65
C ASP A 113 -19.90 -1.01 1.49
N VAL A 114 -20.22 0.27 1.71
CA VAL A 114 -19.91 1.34 0.74
C VAL A 114 -18.40 1.51 0.62
N VAL A 115 -17.68 1.50 1.74
CA VAL A 115 -16.21 1.62 1.74
C VAL A 115 -15.54 0.39 1.12
N ARG A 116 -16.05 -0.82 1.37
CA ARG A 116 -15.59 -2.05 0.70
C ARG A 116 -15.77 -1.95 -0.82
N ASN A 117 -16.95 -1.48 -1.25
CA ASN A 117 -17.23 -1.26 -2.66
C ASN A 117 -16.28 -0.21 -3.29
N TYR A 118 -15.96 0.88 -2.58
CA TYR A 118 -14.95 1.84 -3.03
C TYR A 118 -13.57 1.21 -3.23
N CYS A 119 -13.13 0.36 -2.31
CA CYS A 119 -11.86 -0.37 -2.45
C CYS A 119 -11.89 -1.30 -3.68
N GLN A 120 -12.98 -2.05 -3.87
CA GLN A 120 -13.17 -2.91 -5.04
C GLN A 120 -13.12 -2.12 -6.36
N MET A 121 -13.81 -0.97 -6.42
CA MET A 121 -13.78 -0.11 -7.62
C MET A 121 -12.37 0.41 -7.95
N VAL A 122 -11.53 0.67 -6.94
CA VAL A 122 -10.11 1.05 -7.14
C VAL A 122 -9.31 -0.14 -7.67
N GLN A 123 -9.45 -1.32 -7.05
CA GLN A 123 -8.78 -2.55 -7.47
C GLN A 123 -9.10 -2.91 -8.93
N GLU A 124 -10.38 -2.91 -9.31
CA GLU A 124 -10.82 -3.20 -10.68
C GLU A 124 -10.26 -2.21 -11.71
N ARG A 125 -10.16 -0.92 -11.35
CA ARG A 125 -9.56 0.09 -12.23
C ARG A 125 -8.05 -0.08 -12.35
N ALA A 126 -7.38 -0.43 -11.26
CA ALA A 126 -5.95 -0.69 -11.26
C ALA A 126 -5.62 -1.92 -12.10
N GLU A 127 -6.41 -2.99 -11.99
CA GLU A 127 -6.28 -4.20 -12.82
C GLU A 127 -6.44 -3.88 -14.30
N LYS A 128 -7.48 -3.11 -14.67
CA LYS A 128 -7.68 -2.68 -16.07
C LYS A 128 -6.47 -1.91 -16.60
N LYS A 129 -5.95 -0.95 -15.83
CA LYS A 129 -4.76 -0.19 -16.21
C LYS A 129 -3.52 -1.06 -16.39
N ARG A 130 -3.27 -1.98 -15.45
CA ARG A 130 -2.13 -2.92 -15.56
C ARG A 130 -2.21 -3.76 -16.83
N ASN A 131 -3.41 -4.21 -17.20
CA ASN A 131 -3.64 -4.97 -18.43
C ASN A 131 -3.51 -4.12 -19.70
N GLU A 132 -3.77 -2.81 -19.64
CA GLU A 132 -3.59 -1.87 -20.75
C GLU A 132 -2.11 -1.49 -20.97
N ASP A 133 -1.32 -1.46 -19.88
CA ASP A 133 0.10 -1.09 -19.89
C ASP A 133 1.06 -2.28 -20.12
N SER A 134 0.54 -3.51 -20.23
CA SER A 134 1.31 -4.77 -20.40
C SER A 134 1.61 -5.12 -21.85
#